data_AF-D5RCD0-F1
#
_entry.id   AF-D5RCD0-F1
#
_cell.length_a   1.000
_cell.length_b   1.000
_cell.length_c   1.000
_cell.angle_alpha   90.00
_cell.angle_beta   90.00
_cell.angle_gamma   90.00
#
_symmetry.space_group_name_H-M   'P 1'
#
loop_
_entity.id
_entity.type
_entity.pdbx_description
1 polymer ?
#
loop_
_entity_poly.entity_id
_entity_poly.type
_entity_poly.pdbx_seq_one_letter_code
_entity_poly.pdbx_strand_id
1 'polypeptide(L)'
;MISLSLSNFIKTILNIQDNNISFPEEEYCQVTQKGDYLLKVFKGSLKSNYCACPHCNSKNIVKNGSRNRKIRYIPIQNYNIELE
;
A
#
# COMPACT_ATOMS: atom_id res chain seq x y z
N MET A 1 24.11 0.81 -18.16
CA MET A 1 24.01 0.95 -16.70
C MET A 1 22.56 1.20 -16.36
N ILE A 2 21.80 0.18 -15.94
CA ILE A 2 20.40 0.36 -15.57
C ILE A 2 20.43 0.95 -14.15
N SER A 3 20.19 2.25 -14.03
CA SER A 3 19.87 2.84 -12.73
C SER A 3 18.51 2.31 -12.32
N LEU A 4 18.49 1.35 -11.40
CA LEU A 4 17.24 0.87 -10.82
C LEU A 4 16.76 1.95 -9.87
N SER A 5 15.63 2.60 -10.16
CA SER A 5 15.04 3.55 -9.21
C SER A 5 14.82 2.89 -7.85
N LEU A 6 14.94 3.67 -6.77
CA LEU A 6 14.75 3.15 -5.42
C LEU A 6 13.41 2.43 -5.26
N SER A 7 12.37 2.99 -5.90
CA SER A 7 11.04 2.40 -5.98
C SER A 7 11.06 0.98 -6.58
N ASN A 8 11.78 0.76 -7.67
CA ASN A 8 11.89 -0.57 -8.29
C ASN A 8 12.68 -1.56 -7.41
N PHE A 9 13.72 -1.07 -6.72
CA PHE A 9 14.49 -1.87 -5.77
C PHE A 9 13.65 -2.34 -4.59
N ILE A 10 12.90 -1.43 -3.95
CA ILE A 10 12.00 -1.75 -2.84
C ILE A 10 10.92 -2.75 -3.28
N LYS A 11 10.31 -2.54 -4.47
CA LYS A 11 9.35 -3.49 -5.03
C LYS A 11 9.93 -4.88 -5.21
N THR A 12 11.16 -4.98 -5.67
CA THR A 12 11.85 -6.26 -5.88
C THR A 12 12.06 -6.98 -4.55
N ILE A 13 12.60 -6.30 -3.54
CA ILE A 13 12.86 -6.88 -2.21
C ILE A 13 11.56 -7.34 -1.53
N LEU A 14 10.50 -6.54 -1.63
CA LEU A 14 9.22 -6.83 -1.00
C LEU A 14 8.29 -7.69 -1.87
N ASN A 15 8.76 -8.12 -3.06
CA ASN A 15 7.98 -8.87 -4.06
C ASN A 15 6.62 -8.21 -4.39
N ILE A 16 6.63 -6.88 -4.56
CA ILE A 16 5.45 -6.09 -4.96
C ILE A 16 5.40 -6.02 -6.48
N GLN A 17 4.42 -6.71 -7.07
CA GLN A 17 4.18 -6.73 -8.53
C GLN A 17 3.23 -5.60 -8.99
N ASP A 18 2.70 -4.81 -8.05
CA ASP A 18 1.77 -3.73 -8.37
C ASP A 18 2.52 -2.51 -8.93
N ASN A 19 2.32 -2.26 -10.23
CA ASN A 19 2.95 -1.15 -10.95
C ASN A 19 2.42 0.23 -10.53
N ASN A 20 1.26 0.26 -9.88
CA ASN A 20 0.64 1.48 -9.43
C ASN A 20 1.19 1.98 -8.08
N ILE A 21 1.81 1.12 -7.28
CA ILE A 21 2.51 1.58 -6.08
C ILE A 21 3.83 2.24 -6.50
N SER A 22 4.23 3.31 -5.84
CA SER A 22 5.58 3.87 -5.97
C SER A 22 6.09 4.33 -4.62
N PHE A 23 7.39 4.25 -4.42
CA PHE A 23 8.06 4.78 -3.23
C PHE A 23 8.76 6.08 -3.59
N PRO A 24 8.75 7.08 -2.69
CA PRO A 24 9.49 8.32 -2.91
C PRO A 24 11.00 8.03 -2.87
N GLU A 25 11.80 8.88 -3.52
CA GLU A 25 13.26 8.73 -3.50
C GLU A 25 13.86 9.17 -2.14
N GLU A 26 13.17 10.06 -1.42
CA GLU A 26 13.54 10.55 -0.09
C GLU A 26 12.49 10.15 0.95
N GLU A 27 12.91 10.00 2.22
CA GLU A 27 12.03 9.63 3.35
C GLU A 27 11.14 8.39 3.14
N TYR A 28 11.56 7.48 2.27
CA TYR A 28 10.81 6.30 1.86
C TYR A 28 10.57 5.28 2.98
N CYS A 29 11.30 5.34 4.09
CA CYS A 29 11.08 4.47 5.22
C CYS A 29 11.33 5.15 6.57
N GLN A 30 10.65 4.63 7.58
CA GLN A 30 10.88 4.96 8.98
C GLN A 30 10.99 3.66 9.79
N VAL A 31 11.75 3.72 10.88
CA VAL A 31 11.86 2.60 11.82
C VAL A 31 11.09 2.98 13.08
N THR A 32 10.25 2.08 13.56
CA THR A 32 9.42 2.28 14.77
C THR A 32 9.46 1.04 15.66
N GLN A 33 9.27 1.22 16.96
CA GLN A 33 9.26 0.12 17.93
C GLN A 33 7.84 -0.12 18.42
N LYS A 34 7.44 -1.40 18.50
CA LYS A 34 6.15 -1.81 19.05
C LYS A 34 6.35 -3.00 19.99
N GLY A 35 6.44 -2.70 21.29
CA GLY A 35 6.86 -3.68 22.29
C GLY A 35 8.30 -4.15 22.00
N ASP A 36 8.48 -5.46 21.91
CA ASP A 36 9.77 -6.08 21.63
C ASP A 36 10.12 -6.13 20.13
N TYR A 37 9.23 -5.63 19.25
CA TYR A 37 9.44 -5.67 17.80
C TYR A 37 9.97 -4.34 17.26
N LEU A 38 11.02 -4.43 16.44
CA LEU A 38 11.48 -3.33 15.58
C LEU A 38 10.85 -3.46 14.19
N LEU A 39 10.11 -2.45 13.78
CA LEU A 39 9.35 -2.43 12.54
C LEU A 39 9.97 -1.41 11.57
N LYS A 40 10.24 -1.84 10.34
CA LYS A 40 10.59 -0.93 9.24
C LYS A 40 9.36 -0.69 8.38
N VAL A 41 8.87 0.55 8.37
CA VAL A 41 7.66 0.97 7.67
C VAL A 41 8.06 1.75 6.42
N PHE A 42 7.60 1.32 5.25
CA PHE A 42 7.85 2.00 3.98
C PHE A 42 6.67 2.89 3.61
N LYS A 43 6.94 4.15 3.25
CA LYS A 43 5.93 5.10 2.75
C LYS A 43 5.79 4.89 1.25
N GLY A 44 4.58 4.59 0.78
CA GLY A 44 4.29 4.41 -0.65
C GLY A 44 3.09 5.24 -1.07
N SER A 45 3.10 5.69 -2.33
CA SER A 45 2.01 6.41 -2.99
C SER A 45 1.38 5.54 -4.07
N LEU A 46 0.09 5.73 -4.32
CA LEU A 46 -0.61 5.15 -5.46
C LEU A 46 -0.55 6.15 -6.62
N LYS A 47 -0.15 5.71 -7.81
CA LYS A 47 -0.06 6.54 -9.02
C LYS A 47 -1.44 6.88 -9.59
N SER A 48 -2.40 5.96 -9.45
CA SER A 48 -3.76 6.13 -9.94
C SER A 48 -4.70 6.52 -8.81
N ASN A 49 -5.71 7.30 -9.16
CA ASN A 49 -6.81 7.61 -8.28
C ASN A 49 -7.83 6.45 -8.31
N TYR A 50 -7.82 5.62 -7.26
CA TYR A 50 -8.77 4.51 -7.09
C TYR A 50 -9.92 4.83 -6.16
N CYS A 51 -10.21 6.12 -5.94
CA CYS A 51 -11.42 6.52 -5.23
C CYS A 51 -12.71 6.11 -5.98
N ALA A 52 -12.60 5.40 -7.11
CA ALA A 52 -13.68 4.79 -7.86
C ALA A 52 -13.27 3.40 -8.37
N CYS A 53 -14.17 2.42 -8.29
CA CYS A 53 -13.97 1.10 -8.91
C CYS A 53 -13.79 1.25 -10.43
N PRO A 54 -12.74 0.72 -11.05
CA PRO A 54 -12.48 0.89 -12.49
C PRO A 54 -13.55 0.22 -13.38
N HIS A 55 -14.37 -0.68 -12.82
CA HIS A 55 -15.40 -1.41 -13.56
C HIS A 55 -16.79 -0.75 -13.51
N CYS A 56 -17.07 0.05 -12.47
CA CYS A 56 -18.41 0.65 -12.29
C CYS A 56 -18.38 2.11 -11.79
N ASN A 57 -17.20 2.71 -11.66
CA ASN A 57 -16.96 4.05 -11.09
C ASN A 57 -17.56 4.29 -9.70
N SER A 58 -17.99 3.24 -9.00
CA SER A 58 -18.51 3.36 -7.64
C SER A 58 -17.42 3.88 -6.70
N LYS A 59 -17.69 5.02 -6.05
CA LYS A 59 -16.83 5.61 -5.02
C LYS A 59 -17.07 5.04 -3.63
N ASN A 60 -18.22 4.38 -3.45
CA ASN A 60 -18.66 3.84 -2.15
C ASN A 60 -18.10 2.45 -1.88
N ILE A 61 -17.59 1.77 -2.92
CA ILE A 61 -17.08 0.41 -2.81
C ILE A 61 -15.67 0.38 -3.40
N VAL A 62 -14.70 0.88 -2.64
CA VAL A 62 -13.34 0.33 -2.76
C VAL A 62 -13.47 -1.10 -2.23
N LYS A 63 -13.80 -2.06 -3.11
CA LYS A 63 -13.69 -3.47 -2.78
C LYS A 63 -12.21 -3.71 -2.53
N ASN A 64 -11.78 -3.56 -1.28
CA ASN A 64 -10.58 -4.19 -0.79
C ASN A 64 -10.77 -5.67 -1.06
N GLY A 65 -10.27 -6.13 -2.21
CA GLY A 65 -10.43 -7.50 -2.63
C GLY A 65 -9.98 -8.41 -1.50
N SER A 66 -10.90 -9.18 -0.93
CA SER A 66 -10.60 -10.19 0.07
C SER A 66 -9.73 -11.23 -0.61
N ARG A 67 -8.43 -11.09 -0.41
CA ARG A 67 -7.46 -12.11 -0.76
C ARG A 67 -7.00 -12.68 0.56
N ASN A 68 -6.98 -14.00 0.69
CA ASN A 68 -6.37 -14.64 1.86
C ASN A 68 -4.88 -14.27 1.88
N ARG A 69 -4.49 -13.30 2.72
CA ARG A 69 -3.09 -12.88 2.92
C ARG A 69 -2.80 -12.84 4.42
N LYS A 70 -1.55 -13.09 4.80
CA LYS A 70 -1.06 -12.92 6.18
C LYS A 70 -0.92 -11.44 6.61
N ILE A 71 -1.24 -10.49 5.72
CA ILE A 71 -1.11 -9.05 5.94
C ILE A 71 -2.49 -8.48 6.25
N ARG A 72 -2.67 -7.90 7.43
CA ARG A 72 -3.90 -7.20 7.84
C ARG A 72 -3.75 -5.71 7.56
N TYR A 73 -4.72 -5.12 6.87
CA TYR A 73 -4.83 -3.67 6.75
C TYR A 73 -5.53 -3.13 7.99
N ILE A 74 -4.94 -2.11 8.62
CA ILE A 74 -5.58 -1.37 9.71
C ILE A 74 -6.45 -0.29 9.05
N PRO A 75 -7.75 -0.20 9.37
CA PRO A 75 -8.61 0.84 8.81
C PRO A 75 -8.13 2.20 9.32
N ILE A 76 -7.49 2.98 8.45
CA ILE A 76 -6.95 4.32 8.76
C ILE A 76 -7.91 5.43 8.33
N GLN A 77 -9.01 5.09 7.67
CA GLN A 77 -9.99 6.06 7.20
C GLN A 77 -11.34 5.68 7.77
N ASN A 78 -12.00 6.64 8.44
CA ASN A 78 -13.32 6.57 9.06
C ASN A 78 -14.43 6.21 8.04
N TYR A 79 -14.33 5.05 7.42
CA TYR A 79 -15.40 4.48 6.63
C TYR A 79 -16.43 3.93 7.62
N ASN A 80 -17.68 4.38 7.52
CA ASN A 80 -18.81 3.73 8.14
C ASN A 80 -18.95 2.35 7.48
N ILE A 81 -18.33 1.34 8.09
CA ILE A 81 -18.60 -0.04 7.75
C ILE A 81 -19.90 -0.38 8.48
N GLU A 82 -21.05 -0.02 7.88
CA GLU A 82 -22.29 -0.69 8.24
C GLU A 82 -22.14 -2.15 7.77
N LEU A 83 -21.94 -3.02 8.74
CA LEU A 83 -21.93 -4.46 8.57
C LEU A 83 -23.38 -4.90 8.34
N GLU A 84 -23.71 -5.28 7.09
CA GLU A 84 -24.80 -6.24 6.84
C GLU A 84 -24.33 -7.66 7.15
#